data_AF-A0A3Q0KMN1-F1
#
_entry.id   AF-A0A3Q0KMN1-F1
#
_cell.length_a   1.000
_cell.length_b   1.000
_cell.length_c   1.000
_cell.angle_alpha   90.00
_cell.angle_beta   90.00
_cell.angle_gamma   90.00
#
_symmetry.space_group_name_H-M   'P 1'
#
loop_
_entity.id
_entity.type
_entity.pdbx_description
1 polymer ?
#
loop_
_entity_poly.entity_id
_entity_poly.type
_entity_poly.pdbx_seq_one_letter_code
_entity_poly.pdbx_strand_id
1 'polypeptide(L)'
;MRYNVILFLLLASSDAFPFVALVPFSVAITGVMYKYGLNCFLYECCSSAVHFNKTSLEQSLSDELHGQHIAAERVYHHLVDHIAGGSPQKPLALSFHGYTGVGKNFVSNIIVNNVLRLGTRSRFYHFYDATIHFKHASRISEYKERLYQDLHTAVSECPTSIFVFDEMHNMPHGILDILSPLLEVRETVEGVDFRKSIFIFLSNAGGNYINRRTYEHLVDGKKREDLRYTDVDRFLAKSAFNNEGGLQYSELITKHLITAVIPFLPLQPTHIRKCVQDAAKRRNVTFSEDMVEFVLDELEWSPEGSKFFSVSGCKRVYEKVGFYLQQL
;
A
#
# COMPACT_ATOMS: atom_id res chain seq x y z
N MET A 1 35.84 22.67 -18.63
CA MET A 1 35.23 23.96 -18.23
C MET A 1 35.33 25.03 -19.33
N ARG A 2 34.89 24.77 -20.58
CA ARG A 2 35.14 25.69 -21.71
C ARG A 2 34.01 25.85 -22.74
N TYR A 3 32.78 25.42 -22.44
CA TYR A 3 31.66 25.53 -23.41
C TYR A 3 30.60 26.61 -23.11
N ASN A 4 30.73 27.38 -22.02
CA ASN A 4 29.72 28.41 -21.65
C ASN A 4 30.11 29.86 -21.97
N VAL A 5 31.23 30.12 -22.66
CA VAL A 5 31.71 31.51 -22.92
C VAL A 5 31.48 31.95 -24.38
N ILE A 6 31.14 31.05 -25.30
CA ILE A 6 31.04 31.38 -26.73
C ILE A 6 29.66 31.94 -27.12
N LEU A 7 28.63 31.80 -26.28
CA LEU A 7 27.29 32.31 -26.60
C LEU A 7 27.15 33.84 -26.44
N PHE A 8 28.15 34.53 -25.87
CA PHE A 8 28.06 35.98 -25.59
C PHE A 8 28.81 36.87 -26.59
N LEU A 9 29.50 36.32 -27.59
CA LEU A 9 30.39 37.11 -28.49
C LEU A 9 29.95 37.19 -29.95
N LEU A 10 28.77 36.69 -30.33
CA LEU A 10 28.24 36.76 -31.70
C LEU A 10 27.11 37.79 -31.90
N LEU A 11 26.85 38.66 -30.92
CA LEU A 11 25.75 39.64 -30.96
C LEU A 11 26.17 41.10 -31.17
N ALA A 12 27.40 41.37 -31.62
CA ALA A 12 27.93 42.73 -31.76
C ALA A 12 27.95 43.30 -33.19
N SER A 13 27.31 42.65 -34.17
CA SER A 13 27.33 43.14 -35.56
C SER A 13 26.07 42.76 -36.36
N SER A 14 24.94 43.37 -36.02
CA SER A 14 23.84 43.53 -36.98
C SER A 14 22.87 44.60 -36.49
N ASP A 15 22.61 45.55 -37.37
CA ASP A 15 21.67 46.65 -37.19
C ASP A 15 20.30 46.18 -36.69
N ALA A 16 19.76 46.97 -35.75
CA ALA A 16 18.38 47.08 -35.28
C ALA A 16 17.40 45.93 -35.66
N PHE A 17 16.88 45.20 -34.65
CA PHE A 17 15.53 44.59 -34.49
C PHE A 17 15.59 43.36 -33.52
N PRO A 18 14.49 42.99 -32.83
CA PRO A 18 14.25 43.21 -31.40
C PRO A 18 14.88 42.16 -30.44
N PHE A 19 16.11 42.37 -29.98
CA PHE A 19 16.67 41.59 -28.86
C PHE A 19 15.98 41.87 -27.52
N VAL A 20 15.31 43.02 -27.40
CA VAL A 20 14.58 43.44 -26.19
C VAL A 20 13.35 42.58 -25.92
N ALA A 21 12.82 41.82 -26.90
CA ALA A 21 11.70 40.92 -26.67
C ALA A 21 12.14 39.51 -26.20
N LEU A 22 13.33 39.04 -26.57
CA LEU A 22 13.82 37.70 -26.23
C LEU A 22 14.43 37.60 -24.82
N VAL A 23 15.06 38.67 -24.34
CA VAL A 23 15.63 38.73 -22.99
C VAL A 23 14.57 38.67 -21.87
N PRO A 24 13.46 39.44 -21.91
CA PRO A 24 12.43 39.32 -20.87
C PRO A 24 11.70 37.98 -20.94
N PHE A 25 11.55 37.39 -22.14
CA PHE A 25 10.92 36.07 -22.28
C PHE A 25 11.81 34.96 -21.70
N SER A 26 13.12 34.99 -21.98
CA SER A 26 14.04 34.00 -21.42
C SER A 26 14.19 34.14 -19.90
N VAL A 27 14.24 35.36 -19.36
CA VAL A 27 14.25 35.61 -17.92
C VAL A 27 12.93 35.16 -17.27
N ALA A 28 11.78 35.43 -17.89
CA ALA A 28 10.48 35.00 -17.38
C ALA A 28 10.35 33.46 -17.37
N ILE A 29 10.72 32.78 -18.45
CA ILE A 29 10.70 31.30 -18.52
C ILE A 29 11.65 30.72 -17.48
N THR A 30 12.87 31.25 -17.36
CA THR A 30 13.84 30.78 -16.36
C THR A 30 13.29 31.00 -14.95
N GLY A 31 12.68 32.15 -14.67
CA GLY A 31 12.05 32.45 -13.38
C GLY A 31 10.87 31.52 -13.06
N VAL A 32 10.01 31.21 -14.03
CA VAL A 32 8.89 30.26 -13.86
C VAL A 32 9.41 28.85 -13.61
N MET A 33 10.39 28.37 -14.40
CA MET A 33 10.99 27.05 -14.18
C MET A 33 11.71 26.98 -12.83
N TYR A 34 12.44 28.03 -12.43
CA TYR A 34 13.13 28.08 -11.15
C TYR A 34 12.13 28.08 -10.00
N LYS A 35 11.02 28.83 -10.10
CA LYS A 35 9.92 28.82 -9.12
C LYS A 35 9.22 27.48 -9.06
N TYR A 36 8.95 26.83 -10.19
CA TYR A 36 8.32 25.51 -10.23
C TYR A 36 9.25 24.46 -9.62
N GLY A 37 10.54 24.49 -9.98
CA GLY A 37 11.57 23.64 -9.40
C GLY A 37 11.74 23.85 -7.90
N LEU A 38 11.76 25.11 -7.43
CA LEU A 38 11.80 25.45 -6.00
C LEU A 38 10.54 25.02 -5.26
N ASN A 39 9.36 25.23 -5.85
CA ASN A 39 8.11 24.76 -5.26
C ASN A 39 8.12 23.24 -5.16
N CYS A 40 8.56 22.51 -6.19
CA CYS A 40 8.65 21.05 -6.16
C CYS A 40 9.77 20.52 -5.26
N PHE A 41 10.76 21.35 -4.95
CA PHE A 41 11.82 21.05 -3.99
C PHE A 41 11.36 21.28 -2.55
N LEU A 42 10.62 22.36 -2.30
CA LEU A 42 10.08 22.71 -0.97
C LEU A 42 8.81 21.94 -0.62
N TYR A 43 8.00 21.64 -1.63
CA TYR A 43 6.74 20.91 -1.54
C TYR A 43 6.74 19.81 -2.59
N GLU A 44 6.38 18.59 -2.21
CA GLU A 44 6.35 17.48 -3.17
C GLU A 44 5.32 17.75 -4.28
N CYS A 45 5.79 17.80 -5.54
CA CYS A 45 4.92 17.92 -6.72
C CYS A 45 4.55 16.54 -7.28
N CYS A 46 3.31 16.40 -7.77
CA CYS A 46 2.81 15.13 -8.31
C CYS A 46 3.69 14.57 -9.46
N SER A 47 4.13 15.43 -10.38
CA SER A 47 4.96 15.03 -11.54
C SER A 47 6.31 14.42 -11.16
N SER A 48 6.85 14.79 -10.00
CA SER A 48 8.12 14.27 -9.47
C SER A 48 7.94 13.20 -8.39
N ALA A 49 6.73 13.07 -7.83
CA ALA A 49 6.43 12.16 -6.74
C ALA A 49 6.26 10.72 -7.20
N VAL A 50 5.60 10.53 -8.34
CA VAL A 50 5.32 9.20 -8.88
C VAL A 50 6.60 8.62 -9.49
N HIS A 51 7.13 7.57 -8.88
CA HIS A 51 8.29 6.83 -9.35
C HIS A 51 8.04 5.34 -9.19
N PHE A 52 7.68 4.67 -10.28
CA PHE A 52 7.39 3.25 -10.28
C PHE A 52 8.52 2.43 -10.90
N ASN A 53 9.05 1.49 -10.13
CA ASN A 53 10.05 0.53 -10.60
C ASN A 53 9.56 -0.89 -10.36
N LYS A 54 9.19 -1.58 -11.44
CA LYS A 54 8.68 -2.95 -11.43
C LYS A 54 9.67 -3.94 -10.80
N THR A 55 10.96 -3.81 -11.09
CA THR A 55 12.00 -4.70 -10.55
C THR A 55 12.17 -4.51 -9.04
N SER A 56 12.15 -3.24 -8.59
CA SER A 56 12.20 -2.91 -7.16
C SER A 56 11.00 -3.47 -6.40
N LEU A 57 9.79 -3.35 -6.98
CA LEU A 57 8.58 -3.91 -6.41
C LEU A 57 8.68 -5.43 -6.27
N GLU A 58 9.12 -6.12 -7.33
CA GLU A 58 9.29 -7.58 -7.34
C GLU A 58 10.24 -8.03 -6.23
N GLN A 59 11.40 -7.37 -6.12
CA GLN A 59 12.41 -7.67 -5.10
C GLN A 59 11.89 -7.44 -3.69
N SER A 60 11.23 -6.30 -3.41
CA SER A 60 10.64 -6.05 -2.10
C SER A 60 9.57 -7.08 -1.73
N LEU A 61 8.77 -7.55 -2.70
CA LEU A 61 7.76 -8.59 -2.46
C LEU A 61 8.38 -9.98 -2.32
N SER A 62 9.47 -10.32 -3.02
CA SER A 62 10.10 -11.65 -2.93
C SER A 62 10.97 -11.81 -1.70
N ASP A 63 11.73 -10.77 -1.36
CA ASP A 63 12.82 -10.87 -0.40
C ASP A 63 12.36 -10.53 1.02
N GLU A 64 11.38 -9.63 1.15
CA GLU A 64 10.94 -9.10 2.45
C GLU A 64 9.60 -9.68 2.93
N LEU A 65 8.76 -10.23 2.04
CA LEU A 65 7.43 -10.73 2.40
C LEU A 65 7.41 -12.25 2.55
N HIS A 66 7.54 -12.71 3.81
CA HIS A 66 7.65 -14.14 4.10
C HIS A 66 6.30 -14.87 4.08
N GLY A 67 6.22 -15.94 3.30
CA GLY A 67 5.10 -16.90 3.34
C GLY A 67 3.79 -16.42 2.72
N GLN A 68 3.82 -15.33 1.95
CA GLN A 68 2.65 -14.75 1.31
C GLN A 68 2.77 -14.78 -0.22
N HIS A 69 3.07 -15.93 -0.80
CA HIS A 69 3.26 -16.09 -2.25
C HIS A 69 2.03 -15.63 -3.05
N ILE A 70 0.82 -15.94 -2.57
CA ILE A 70 -0.43 -15.47 -3.20
C ILE A 70 -0.52 -13.94 -3.16
N ALA A 71 -0.24 -13.32 -2.02
CA ALA A 71 -0.34 -11.86 -1.91
C ALA A 71 0.72 -11.16 -2.76
N ALA A 72 1.96 -11.65 -2.75
CA ALA A 72 3.06 -11.14 -3.56
C ALA A 72 2.72 -11.15 -5.05
N GLU A 73 2.30 -12.32 -5.58
CA GLU A 73 1.90 -12.49 -6.98
C GLU A 73 0.77 -11.52 -7.36
N ARG A 74 -0.32 -11.52 -6.58
CA ARG A 74 -1.52 -10.73 -6.90
C ARG A 74 -1.26 -9.24 -6.82
N VAL A 75 -0.54 -8.76 -5.81
CA VAL A 75 -0.17 -7.34 -5.68
C VAL A 75 0.72 -6.92 -6.84
N TYR A 76 1.75 -7.70 -7.16
CA TYR A 76 2.66 -7.39 -8.26
C TYR A 76 1.91 -7.23 -9.59
N HIS A 77 1.11 -8.22 -9.98
CA HIS A 77 0.45 -8.19 -11.27
C HIS A 77 -0.59 -7.07 -11.39
N HIS A 78 -1.42 -6.87 -10.37
CA HIS A 78 -2.42 -5.80 -10.39
C HIS A 78 -1.81 -4.40 -10.38
N LEU A 79 -0.74 -4.19 -9.60
CA LEU A 79 -0.09 -2.89 -9.52
C LEU A 79 0.67 -2.56 -10.82
N VAL A 80 1.38 -3.54 -11.38
CA VAL A 80 2.08 -3.40 -12.66
C VAL A 80 1.08 -3.11 -13.78
N ASP A 81 -0.02 -3.86 -13.87
CA ASP A 81 -1.05 -3.63 -14.89
C ASP A 81 -1.63 -2.21 -14.80
N HIS A 82 -1.99 -1.78 -13.58
CA HIS A 82 -2.58 -0.47 -13.35
C HIS A 82 -1.66 0.70 -13.70
N ILE A 83 -0.38 0.63 -13.27
CA ILE A 83 0.56 1.75 -13.46
C ILE A 83 1.21 1.71 -14.85
N ALA A 84 1.67 0.54 -15.30
CA ALA A 84 2.39 0.40 -16.57
C ALA A 84 1.46 0.41 -17.79
N GLY A 85 0.16 0.09 -17.62
CA GLY A 85 -0.84 0.18 -18.69
C GLY A 85 -1.12 1.61 -19.17
N GLY A 86 -0.71 2.63 -18.41
CA GLY A 86 -0.74 4.06 -18.79
C GLY A 86 -2.13 4.71 -18.86
N SER A 87 -3.20 3.94 -19.01
CA SER A 87 -4.58 4.41 -19.19
C SER A 87 -5.61 3.49 -18.50
N PRO A 88 -5.57 3.35 -17.17
CA PRO A 88 -6.56 2.57 -16.42
C PRO A 88 -7.98 3.12 -16.64
N GLN A 89 -8.97 2.22 -16.72
CA GLN A 89 -10.39 2.58 -16.92
C GLN A 89 -11.11 2.92 -15.61
N LYS A 90 -10.55 2.49 -14.48
CA LYS A 90 -11.04 2.75 -13.12
C LYS A 90 -9.87 2.73 -12.14
N PRO A 91 -10.04 3.29 -10.93
CA PRO A 91 -9.00 3.24 -9.90
C PRO A 91 -8.66 1.79 -9.51
N LEU A 92 -7.43 1.56 -9.06
CA LEU A 92 -7.04 0.25 -8.52
C LEU A 92 -7.61 0.11 -7.11
N ALA A 93 -8.46 -0.89 -6.87
CA ALA A 93 -9.04 -1.16 -5.56
C ALA A 93 -8.64 -2.56 -5.06
N LEU A 94 -7.68 -2.63 -4.14
CA LEU A 94 -7.19 -3.88 -3.54
C LEU A 94 -7.73 -4.04 -2.13
N SER A 95 -8.25 -5.23 -1.80
CA SER A 95 -8.75 -5.53 -0.45
C SER A 95 -7.96 -6.67 0.17
N PHE A 96 -7.17 -6.39 1.21
CA PHE A 96 -6.28 -7.31 1.90
C PHE A 96 -6.99 -7.93 3.11
N HIS A 97 -7.01 -9.26 3.18
CA HIS A 97 -7.71 -10.00 4.21
C HIS A 97 -6.82 -11.05 4.86
N GLY A 98 -6.87 -11.18 6.17
CA GLY A 98 -6.09 -12.19 6.90
C GLY A 98 -5.90 -11.79 8.36
N TYR A 99 -5.27 -12.64 9.16
CA TYR A 99 -5.02 -12.35 10.58
C TYR A 99 -4.10 -11.15 10.80
N THR A 100 -3.94 -10.75 12.07
CA THR A 100 -3.00 -9.69 12.44
C THR A 100 -1.55 -10.18 12.28
N GLY A 101 -0.64 -9.25 11.97
CA GLY A 101 0.81 -9.54 11.90
C GLY A 101 1.29 -10.42 10.74
N VAL A 102 0.42 -10.76 9.79
CA VAL A 102 0.77 -11.58 8.60
C VAL A 102 1.35 -10.77 7.43
N GLY A 103 1.36 -9.44 7.52
CA GLY A 103 2.02 -8.56 6.53
C GLY A 103 1.12 -7.59 5.75
N LYS A 104 -0.17 -7.45 6.05
CA LYS A 104 -1.08 -6.54 5.32
C LYS A 104 -0.55 -5.09 5.21
N ASN A 105 -0.27 -4.46 6.35
CA ASN A 105 0.26 -3.09 6.41
C ASN A 105 1.72 -3.02 5.90
N PHE A 106 2.45 -4.13 5.98
CA PHE A 106 3.81 -4.20 5.43
C PHE A 106 3.77 -4.12 3.90
N VAL A 107 2.88 -4.88 3.27
CA VAL A 107 2.67 -4.84 1.81
C VAL A 107 2.11 -3.51 1.35
N SER A 108 1.18 -2.88 2.10
CA SER A 108 0.72 -1.52 1.74
C SER A 108 1.89 -0.52 1.73
N ASN A 109 2.81 -0.63 2.70
CA ASN A 109 4.01 0.22 2.72
C ASN A 109 4.97 -0.10 1.56
N ILE A 110 5.13 -1.38 1.18
CA ILE A 110 5.90 -1.76 -0.01
C ILE A 110 5.32 -1.08 -1.27
N ILE A 111 4.00 -1.14 -1.44
CA ILE A 111 3.32 -0.50 -2.58
C ILE A 111 3.61 1.00 -2.57
N VAL A 112 3.36 1.67 -1.46
CA VAL A 112 3.55 3.13 -1.34
C VAL A 112 5.01 3.52 -1.61
N ASN A 113 5.98 2.82 -1.04
CA ASN A 113 7.41 3.10 -1.23
C ASN A 113 7.92 2.81 -2.65
N ASN A 114 7.23 1.95 -3.41
CA ASN A 114 7.58 1.64 -4.80
C ASN A 114 6.78 2.45 -5.83
N VAL A 115 5.82 3.27 -5.40
CA VAL A 115 5.02 4.14 -6.29
C VAL A 115 5.32 5.61 -6.02
N LEU A 116 5.51 6.00 -4.76
CA LEU A 116 5.78 7.37 -4.34
C LEU A 116 7.23 7.47 -3.84
N ARG A 117 7.97 8.43 -4.38
CA ARG A 117 9.40 8.62 -4.07
C ARG A 117 9.69 8.85 -2.59
N LEU A 118 8.80 9.56 -1.89
CA LEU A 118 8.90 9.80 -0.45
C LEU A 118 8.20 8.72 0.39
N GLY A 119 7.63 7.70 -0.26
CA GLY A 119 6.94 6.61 0.41
C GLY A 119 5.81 7.11 1.29
N THR A 120 5.71 6.57 2.51
CA THR A 120 4.68 6.96 3.48
C THR A 120 4.82 8.38 4.04
N ARG A 121 5.89 9.11 3.67
CA ARG A 121 6.05 10.54 3.97
C ARG A 121 5.55 11.43 2.83
N SER A 122 5.11 10.85 1.71
CA SER A 122 4.54 11.59 0.61
C SER A 122 3.24 12.26 1.02
N ARG A 123 2.98 13.48 0.52
CA ARG A 123 1.69 14.16 0.73
C ARG A 123 0.54 13.52 -0.05
N PHE A 124 0.85 12.68 -1.04
CA PHE A 124 -0.10 11.94 -1.87
C PHE A 124 -0.38 10.53 -1.32
N TYR A 125 0.17 10.23 -0.13
CA TYR A 125 -0.19 9.06 0.66
C TYR A 125 -1.15 9.45 1.76
N HIS A 126 -2.32 8.82 1.77
CA HIS A 126 -3.41 9.10 2.70
C HIS A 126 -3.79 7.83 3.45
N PHE A 127 -3.78 7.90 4.77
CA PHE A 127 -4.03 6.75 5.65
C PHE A 127 -5.22 7.03 6.58
N TYR A 128 -6.21 6.14 6.54
CA TYR A 128 -7.43 6.21 7.33
C TYR A 128 -7.57 4.97 8.21
N ASP A 129 -7.24 5.10 9.49
CA ASP A 129 -7.54 4.10 10.52
C ASP A 129 -9.00 4.22 10.99
N ALA A 130 -9.76 3.13 10.90
CA ALA A 130 -11.16 3.08 11.34
C ALA A 130 -11.38 3.43 12.81
N THR A 131 -10.48 2.97 13.68
CA THR A 131 -10.58 3.12 15.14
C THR A 131 -10.25 4.53 15.62
N ILE A 132 -9.58 5.32 14.77
CA ILE A 132 -9.20 6.71 15.03
C ILE A 132 -10.14 7.66 14.31
N HIS A 133 -10.25 7.54 12.99
CA HIS A 133 -10.92 8.53 12.14
C HIS A 133 -12.44 8.34 12.08
N PHE A 134 -12.92 7.11 12.29
CA PHE A 134 -14.34 6.75 12.15
C PHE A 134 -14.92 6.14 13.44
N LYS A 135 -14.34 6.50 14.59
CA LYS A 135 -14.61 5.88 15.90
C LYS A 135 -16.08 5.89 16.33
N HIS A 136 -16.83 6.94 15.99
CA HIS A 136 -18.20 7.13 16.47
C HIS A 136 -19.23 6.94 15.35
N ALA A 137 -19.93 5.80 15.35
CA ALA A 137 -20.96 5.50 14.35
C ALA A 137 -22.05 6.58 14.24
N SER A 138 -22.35 7.30 15.34
CA SER A 138 -23.31 8.42 15.34
C SER A 138 -22.90 9.62 14.48
N ARG A 139 -21.62 9.73 14.09
CA ARG A 139 -21.08 10.82 13.25
C ARG A 139 -20.86 10.41 11.80
N ILE A 140 -21.44 9.28 11.36
CA ILE A 140 -21.20 8.73 10.03
C ILE A 140 -21.47 9.72 8.89
N SER A 141 -22.50 10.57 9.00
CA SER A 141 -22.81 11.56 7.96
C SER A 141 -21.70 12.60 7.81
N GLU A 142 -21.17 13.12 8.92
CA GLU A 142 -20.02 14.05 8.93
C GLU A 142 -18.77 13.37 8.35
N TYR A 143 -18.53 12.12 8.72
CA TYR A 143 -17.38 11.36 8.22
C TYR A 143 -17.47 11.11 6.71
N LYS A 144 -18.66 10.82 6.17
CA LYS A 144 -18.87 10.65 4.73
C LYS A 144 -18.53 11.93 3.96
N GLU A 145 -19.07 13.06 4.40
CA GLU A 145 -18.85 14.34 3.74
C GLU A 145 -17.37 14.74 3.76
N ARG A 146 -16.73 14.64 4.93
CA ARG A 146 -15.30 14.93 5.07
C ARG A 146 -14.43 14.00 4.22
N LEU A 147 -14.69 12.69 4.26
CA LEU A 147 -13.95 11.72 3.47
C LEU A 147 -14.07 12.02 1.98
N TYR A 148 -15.28 12.32 1.48
CA TYR A 148 -15.48 12.66 0.08
C TYR A 148 -14.68 13.91 -0.33
N GLN A 149 -14.73 14.97 0.48
CA GLN A 149 -13.97 16.21 0.23
C GLN A 149 -12.45 15.98 0.24
N ASP A 150 -11.96 15.21 1.21
CA ASP A 150 -10.53 14.88 1.33
C ASP A 150 -10.04 14.12 0.08
N LEU A 151 -10.83 13.13 -0.40
CA LEU A 151 -10.50 12.35 -1.59
C LEU A 151 -10.51 13.20 -2.87
N HIS A 152 -11.53 14.04 -3.06
CA HIS A 152 -11.60 14.96 -4.19
C HIS A 152 -10.43 15.93 -4.22
N THR A 153 -10.07 16.49 -3.06
CA THR A 153 -8.95 17.41 -2.93
C THR A 153 -7.63 16.71 -3.26
N ALA A 154 -7.39 15.54 -2.66
CA ALA A 154 -6.17 14.77 -2.87
C ALA A 154 -5.97 14.38 -4.35
N VAL A 155 -7.01 13.86 -5.00
CA VAL A 155 -6.91 13.44 -6.41
C VAL A 155 -6.81 14.64 -7.35
N SER A 156 -7.42 15.78 -7.00
CA SER A 156 -7.23 17.04 -7.73
C SER A 156 -5.78 17.53 -7.68
N GLU A 157 -5.10 17.34 -6.53
CA GLU A 157 -3.68 17.67 -6.39
C GLU A 157 -2.76 16.67 -7.09
N CYS A 158 -3.06 15.37 -7.00
CA CYS A 158 -2.34 14.31 -7.69
C CYS A 158 -3.24 13.12 -8.05
N PRO A 159 -3.46 12.84 -9.34
CA PRO A 159 -4.29 11.71 -9.79
C PRO A 159 -3.78 10.33 -9.34
N THR A 160 -2.50 10.20 -8.96
CA THR A 160 -1.90 8.95 -8.48
C THR A 160 -1.79 8.93 -6.95
N SER A 161 -2.75 9.53 -6.27
CA SER A 161 -2.85 9.45 -4.81
C SER A 161 -3.19 8.02 -4.35
N ILE A 162 -2.59 7.62 -3.23
CA ILE A 162 -2.79 6.29 -2.62
C ILE A 162 -3.55 6.45 -1.32
N PHE A 163 -4.70 5.78 -1.21
CA PHE A 163 -5.57 5.78 -0.05
C PHE A 163 -5.56 4.41 0.61
N VAL A 164 -5.09 4.34 1.85
CA VAL A 164 -5.10 3.13 2.67
C VAL A 164 -6.17 3.26 3.76
N PHE A 165 -7.10 2.31 3.78
CA PHE A 165 -8.18 2.20 4.77
C PHE A 165 -7.88 1.01 5.67
N ASP A 166 -7.37 1.27 6.87
CA ASP A 166 -6.96 0.25 7.83
C ASP A 166 -8.07 -0.10 8.82
N GLU A 167 -8.00 -1.33 9.35
CA GLU A 167 -8.94 -1.86 10.33
C GLU A 167 -10.40 -1.76 9.87
N MET A 168 -10.64 -1.98 8.57
CA MET A 168 -11.92 -1.75 7.90
C MET A 168 -13.11 -2.52 8.49
N HIS A 169 -12.87 -3.65 9.14
CA HIS A 169 -13.91 -4.41 9.86
C HIS A 169 -14.48 -3.64 11.06
N ASN A 170 -13.77 -2.63 11.57
CA ASN A 170 -14.21 -1.74 12.64
C ASN A 170 -14.85 -0.45 12.10
N MET A 171 -14.94 -0.26 10.78
CA MET A 171 -15.58 0.91 10.20
C MET A 171 -17.10 0.87 10.38
N PRO A 172 -17.75 2.02 10.66
CA PRO A 172 -19.21 2.11 10.69
C PRO A 172 -19.83 1.66 9.37
N HIS A 173 -20.92 0.89 9.46
CA HIS A 173 -21.62 0.40 8.28
C HIS A 173 -22.05 1.54 7.35
N GLY A 174 -21.75 1.40 6.06
CA GLY A 174 -22.09 2.33 5.00
C GLY A 174 -21.12 3.49 4.78
N ILE A 175 -20.08 3.67 5.61
CA ILE A 175 -19.07 4.74 5.39
C ILE A 175 -18.41 4.61 4.02
N LEU A 176 -18.14 3.38 3.58
CA LEU A 176 -17.46 3.09 2.32
C LEU A 176 -18.33 3.27 1.08
N ASP A 177 -19.66 3.40 1.23
CA ASP A 177 -20.56 3.60 0.08
C ASP A 177 -20.30 4.94 -0.62
N ILE A 178 -19.69 5.90 0.09
CA ILE A 178 -19.27 7.17 -0.50
C ILE A 178 -18.17 7.00 -1.55
N LEU A 179 -17.44 5.88 -1.50
CA LEU A 179 -16.38 5.56 -2.46
C LEU A 179 -16.92 4.94 -3.75
N SER A 180 -18.16 4.42 -3.75
CA SER A 180 -18.75 3.77 -4.92
C SER A 180 -18.67 4.59 -6.20
N PRO A 181 -19.14 5.86 -6.23
CA PRO A 181 -19.02 6.67 -7.44
C PRO A 181 -17.57 6.90 -7.86
N LEU A 182 -16.62 6.87 -6.93
CA LEU A 182 -15.20 7.11 -7.21
C LEU A 182 -14.52 5.89 -7.84
N LEU A 183 -14.96 4.67 -7.48
CA LEU A 183 -14.36 3.40 -7.89
C LEU A 183 -15.02 2.76 -9.12
N GLU A 184 -16.11 3.33 -9.63
CA GLU A 184 -16.78 2.89 -10.86
C GLU A 184 -15.95 3.20 -12.12
N VAL A 185 -16.25 2.53 -13.24
CA VAL A 185 -15.63 2.79 -14.54
C VAL A 185 -16.21 4.09 -15.12
N ARG A 186 -15.47 5.18 -14.99
CA ARG A 186 -15.84 6.51 -15.49
C ARG A 186 -14.61 7.40 -15.64
N GLU A 187 -14.70 8.38 -16.52
CA GLU A 187 -13.59 9.29 -16.79
C GLU A 187 -13.36 10.30 -15.66
N THR A 188 -14.44 10.89 -15.15
CA THR A 188 -14.35 11.87 -14.05
C THR A 188 -15.54 11.75 -13.10
N VAL A 189 -15.33 12.20 -11.86
CA VAL A 189 -16.38 12.51 -10.89
C VAL A 189 -16.23 13.98 -10.53
N GLU A 190 -17.24 14.78 -10.83
CA GLU A 190 -17.23 16.24 -10.58
C GLU A 190 -15.97 16.93 -11.11
N GLY A 191 -15.51 16.53 -12.31
CA GLY A 191 -14.33 17.08 -12.96
C GLY A 191 -12.98 16.49 -12.52
N VAL A 192 -12.97 15.56 -11.56
CA VAL A 192 -11.76 14.92 -11.04
C VAL A 192 -11.61 13.51 -11.62
N ASP A 193 -10.43 13.19 -12.16
CA ASP A 193 -10.11 11.87 -12.73
C ASP A 193 -9.46 10.96 -11.68
N PHE A 194 -10.24 10.02 -11.15
CA PHE A 194 -9.78 9.06 -10.15
C PHE A 194 -9.07 7.84 -10.77
N ARG A 195 -9.05 7.67 -12.09
CA ARG A 195 -8.66 6.40 -12.72
C ARG A 195 -7.24 5.96 -12.40
N LYS A 196 -6.34 6.88 -12.05
CA LYS A 196 -4.95 6.56 -11.64
C LYS A 196 -4.75 6.40 -10.13
N SER A 197 -5.80 6.61 -9.34
CA SER A 197 -5.75 6.51 -7.88
C SER A 197 -5.71 5.05 -7.44
N ILE A 198 -5.08 4.81 -6.30
CA ILE A 198 -4.92 3.48 -5.73
C ILE A 198 -5.59 3.45 -4.35
N PHE A 199 -6.51 2.51 -4.16
CA PHE A 199 -7.24 2.28 -2.94
C PHE A 199 -6.84 0.91 -2.38
N ILE A 200 -6.41 0.87 -1.14
CA ILE A 200 -5.99 -0.34 -0.43
C ILE A 200 -6.81 -0.45 0.85
N PHE A 201 -7.58 -1.52 0.96
CA PHE A 201 -8.43 -1.79 2.11
C PHE A 201 -7.82 -2.91 2.94
N LEU A 202 -7.63 -2.72 4.24
CA LEU A 202 -7.00 -3.70 5.12
C LEU A 202 -8.02 -4.21 6.15
N SER A 203 -8.17 -5.53 6.24
CA SER A 203 -9.14 -6.14 7.14
C SER A 203 -8.69 -7.47 7.75
N ASN A 204 -9.19 -7.74 8.95
CA ASN A 204 -9.07 -9.04 9.60
C ASN A 204 -10.25 -9.98 9.24
N ALA A 205 -11.29 -9.45 8.58
CA ALA A 205 -12.43 -10.25 8.13
C ALA A 205 -12.00 -11.32 7.12
N GLY A 206 -12.59 -12.52 7.23
CA GLY A 206 -12.21 -13.69 6.45
C GLY A 206 -10.98 -14.44 6.97
N GLY A 207 -10.25 -13.91 7.96
CA GLY A 207 -9.05 -14.53 8.50
C GLY A 207 -9.24 -15.97 8.99
N ASN A 208 -10.35 -16.26 9.69
CA ASN A 208 -10.66 -17.63 10.15
C ASN A 208 -10.79 -18.62 8.99
N TYR A 209 -11.43 -18.18 7.90
CA TYR A 209 -11.61 -19.01 6.71
C TYR A 209 -10.26 -19.27 6.02
N ILE A 210 -9.43 -18.22 5.86
CA ILE A 210 -8.08 -18.35 5.28
C ILE A 210 -7.24 -19.31 6.12
N ASN A 211 -7.22 -19.15 7.44
CA ASN A 211 -6.46 -20.00 8.34
C ASN A 211 -6.91 -21.46 8.26
N ARG A 212 -8.23 -21.72 8.30
CA ARG A 212 -8.77 -23.08 8.19
C ARG A 212 -8.37 -23.71 6.86
N ARG A 213 -8.55 -23.00 5.75
CA ARG A 213 -8.20 -23.53 4.42
C ARG A 213 -6.70 -23.82 4.29
N THR A 214 -5.86 -22.96 4.88
CA THR A 214 -4.40 -23.15 4.92
C THR A 214 -4.03 -24.35 5.79
N TYR A 215 -4.69 -24.52 6.94
CA TYR A 215 -4.50 -25.67 7.83
C TYR A 215 -4.83 -26.98 7.12
N GLU A 216 -6.03 -27.08 6.55
CA GLU A 216 -6.49 -28.26 5.80
C GLU A 216 -5.52 -28.63 4.67
N HIS A 217 -5.07 -27.62 3.91
CA HIS A 217 -4.11 -27.83 2.82
C HIS A 217 -2.78 -28.41 3.31
N LEU A 218 -2.26 -27.92 4.43
CA LEU A 218 -0.97 -28.38 4.97
C LEU A 218 -1.07 -29.75 5.67
N VAL A 219 -2.18 -30.03 6.36
CA VAL A 219 -2.41 -31.33 7.01
C VAL A 219 -2.62 -32.44 5.97
N ASP A 220 -3.13 -32.11 4.78
CA ASP A 220 -3.14 -33.01 3.61
C ASP A 220 -1.75 -33.34 3.06
N GLY A 221 -0.67 -32.82 3.66
CA GLY A 221 0.72 -33.05 3.24
C GLY A 221 1.14 -32.28 1.98
N LYS A 222 0.34 -31.31 1.53
CA LYS A 222 0.66 -30.46 0.38
C LYS A 222 1.61 -29.34 0.80
N LYS A 223 2.45 -28.87 -0.12
CA LYS A 223 3.32 -27.73 0.16
C LYS A 223 2.49 -26.46 0.26
N ARG A 224 2.92 -25.52 1.11
CA ARG A 224 2.25 -24.23 1.27
C ARG A 224 2.17 -23.49 -0.06
N GLU A 225 3.26 -23.51 -0.81
CA GLU A 225 3.44 -22.81 -2.08
C GLU A 225 2.51 -23.36 -3.19
N ASP A 226 2.00 -24.58 -3.03
CA ASP A 226 1.03 -25.17 -3.97
C ASP A 226 -0.39 -24.62 -3.76
N LEU A 227 -0.67 -23.93 -2.65
CA LEU A 227 -1.97 -23.30 -2.39
C LEU A 227 -2.14 -22.10 -3.32
N ARG A 228 -3.16 -22.14 -4.19
CA ARG A 228 -3.40 -21.08 -5.18
C ARG A 228 -4.45 -20.09 -4.71
N TYR A 229 -4.49 -18.93 -5.36
CA TYR A 229 -5.54 -17.94 -5.12
C TYR A 229 -6.95 -18.53 -5.20
N THR A 230 -7.22 -19.35 -6.22
CA THR A 230 -8.54 -19.99 -6.45
C THR A 230 -8.97 -20.95 -5.34
N ASP A 231 -8.02 -21.51 -4.59
CA ASP A 231 -8.29 -22.43 -3.48
C ASP A 231 -8.82 -21.69 -2.25
N VAL A 232 -8.49 -20.42 -2.12
CA VAL A 232 -8.90 -19.55 -1.01
C VAL A 232 -10.07 -18.65 -1.44
N ASP A 233 -10.02 -18.07 -2.64
CA ASP A 233 -10.92 -17.01 -3.06
C ASP A 233 -12.40 -17.41 -3.13
N ARG A 234 -12.71 -18.66 -3.52
CA ARG A 234 -14.08 -19.12 -3.85
C ARG A 234 -15.12 -18.76 -2.78
N PHE A 235 -14.73 -18.73 -1.52
CA PHE A 235 -15.60 -18.30 -0.42
C PHE A 235 -15.02 -17.15 0.41
N LEU A 236 -13.83 -16.66 0.08
CA LEU A 236 -13.20 -15.59 0.85
C LEU A 236 -14.03 -14.32 0.78
N ALA A 237 -14.48 -13.90 -0.41
CA ALA A 237 -15.35 -12.75 -0.56
C ALA A 237 -16.60 -12.91 0.31
N LYS A 238 -17.27 -14.06 0.25
CA LYS A 238 -18.44 -14.35 1.07
C LYS A 238 -18.12 -14.31 2.58
N SER A 239 -17.03 -14.93 3.02
CA SER A 239 -16.63 -14.95 4.44
C SER A 239 -16.13 -13.60 4.96
N ALA A 240 -15.52 -12.78 4.11
CA ALA A 240 -15.03 -11.46 4.48
C ALA A 240 -16.16 -10.43 4.52
N PHE A 241 -17.18 -10.57 3.65
CA PHE A 241 -18.23 -9.57 3.47
C PHE A 241 -19.56 -9.93 4.15
N ASN A 242 -19.72 -11.15 4.68
CA ASN A 242 -20.91 -11.52 5.46
C ASN A 242 -20.79 -11.14 6.95
N ASN A 243 -19.58 -10.95 7.47
CA ASN A 243 -19.36 -10.55 8.86
C ASN A 243 -19.74 -9.08 9.06
N GLU A 244 -20.26 -8.73 10.23
CA GLU A 244 -20.55 -7.34 10.59
C GLU A 244 -19.28 -6.47 10.50
N GLY A 245 -19.42 -5.30 9.87
CA GLY A 245 -18.33 -4.34 9.64
C GLY A 245 -18.56 -3.45 8.42
N GLY A 246 -17.61 -2.56 8.11
CA GLY A 246 -17.76 -1.54 7.07
C GLY A 246 -17.96 -2.04 5.64
N LEU A 247 -17.58 -3.30 5.34
CA LEU A 247 -17.83 -3.93 4.04
C LEU A 247 -19.09 -4.77 3.98
N GLN A 248 -19.72 -5.05 5.13
CA GLN A 248 -20.92 -5.87 5.16
C GLN A 248 -21.99 -5.20 4.30
N TYR A 249 -22.40 -5.86 3.21
CA TYR A 249 -23.36 -5.30 2.25
C TYR A 249 -23.00 -3.93 1.63
N SER A 250 -21.75 -3.47 1.78
CA SER A 250 -21.34 -2.20 1.19
C SER A 250 -21.50 -2.22 -0.33
N GLU A 251 -21.78 -1.05 -0.90
CA GLU A 251 -21.91 -0.91 -2.34
C GLU A 251 -20.65 -1.34 -3.10
N LEU A 252 -19.47 -1.25 -2.45
CA LEU A 252 -18.21 -1.70 -3.03
C LEU A 252 -18.21 -3.18 -3.42
N ILE A 253 -18.91 -4.00 -2.63
CA ILE A 253 -19.00 -5.44 -2.86
C ILE A 253 -20.15 -5.76 -3.80
N THR A 254 -21.33 -5.18 -3.56
CA THR A 254 -22.53 -5.47 -4.35
C THR A 254 -22.40 -4.99 -5.79
N LYS A 255 -21.63 -3.92 -6.04
CA LYS A 255 -21.30 -3.42 -7.39
C LYS A 255 -19.97 -3.96 -7.95
N HIS A 256 -19.31 -4.90 -7.26
CA HIS A 256 -18.03 -5.49 -7.71
C HIS A 256 -16.93 -4.45 -8.03
N LEU A 257 -16.81 -3.41 -7.19
CA LEU A 257 -15.87 -2.31 -7.43
C LEU A 257 -14.43 -2.67 -7.03
N ILE A 258 -14.28 -3.56 -6.04
CA ILE A 258 -12.98 -4.13 -5.65
C ILE A 258 -12.36 -4.86 -6.85
N THR A 259 -11.15 -4.45 -7.22
CA THR A 259 -10.38 -5.07 -8.32
C THR A 259 -9.88 -6.45 -7.93
N ALA A 260 -9.41 -6.61 -6.69
CA ALA A 260 -8.98 -7.90 -6.19
C ALA A 260 -9.09 -8.00 -4.67
N VAL A 261 -9.63 -9.14 -4.22
CA VAL A 261 -9.56 -9.57 -2.83
C VAL A 261 -8.28 -10.40 -2.68
N ILE A 262 -7.38 -10.04 -1.76
CA ILE A 262 -6.06 -10.64 -1.63
C ILE A 262 -5.93 -11.28 -0.23
N PRO A 263 -5.85 -12.63 -0.13
CA PRO A 263 -5.66 -13.31 1.14
C PRO A 263 -4.21 -13.21 1.62
N PHE A 264 -4.07 -13.05 2.93
CA PHE A 264 -2.81 -13.20 3.66
C PHE A 264 -2.93 -14.40 4.60
N LEU A 265 -2.06 -15.36 4.36
CA LEU A 265 -2.02 -16.66 5.01
C LEU A 265 -1.39 -16.57 6.41
N PRO A 266 -1.77 -17.45 7.36
CA PRO A 266 -1.13 -17.50 8.66
C PRO A 266 0.33 -17.96 8.57
N LEU A 267 1.17 -17.53 9.52
CA LEU A 267 2.62 -17.76 9.47
C LEU A 267 3.05 -18.97 10.31
N GLN A 268 3.72 -19.92 9.66
CA GLN A 268 4.40 -21.08 10.28
C GLN A 268 5.75 -20.71 10.94
N PRO A 269 6.33 -21.56 11.81
CA PRO A 269 7.62 -21.32 12.47
C PRO A 269 8.76 -20.94 11.52
N THR A 270 8.78 -21.52 10.31
CA THR A 270 9.77 -21.21 9.28
C THR A 270 9.74 -19.75 8.84
N HIS A 271 8.57 -19.13 8.80
CA HIS A 271 8.41 -17.70 8.50
C HIS A 271 8.77 -16.83 9.70
N ILE A 272 8.43 -17.28 10.91
CA ILE A 272 8.81 -16.56 12.14
C ILE A 272 10.34 -16.51 12.27
N ARG A 273 11.06 -17.59 11.96
CA ARG A 273 12.54 -17.58 11.88
C ARG A 273 13.05 -16.47 10.96
N LYS A 274 12.46 -16.29 9.78
CA LYS A 274 12.83 -15.19 8.86
C LYS A 274 12.53 -13.81 9.44
N CYS A 275 11.39 -13.64 10.10
CA CYS A 275 11.09 -12.40 10.82
C CYS A 275 12.07 -12.11 11.97
N VAL A 276 12.59 -13.15 12.64
CA VAL A 276 13.65 -13.00 13.65
C VAL A 276 14.95 -12.55 12.99
N GLN A 277 15.31 -13.13 11.84
CA GLN A 277 16.48 -12.69 11.05
C GLN A 277 16.35 -11.21 10.65
N ASP A 278 15.19 -10.78 10.18
CA ASP A 278 14.94 -9.38 9.82
C ASP A 278 15.02 -8.45 11.04
N ALA A 279 14.47 -8.88 12.18
CA ALA A 279 14.54 -8.12 13.42
C ALA A 279 15.98 -7.99 13.94
N ALA A 280 16.77 -9.06 13.89
CA ALA A 280 18.19 -9.05 14.25
C ALA A 280 18.99 -8.10 13.37
N LYS A 281 18.76 -8.15 12.05
CA LYS A 281 19.36 -7.23 11.07
C LYS A 281 19.00 -5.77 11.37
N ARG A 282 17.72 -5.47 11.64
CA ARG A 282 17.26 -4.12 11.99
C ARG A 282 17.85 -3.60 13.31
N ARG A 283 18.13 -4.50 14.27
CA ARG A 283 18.79 -4.17 15.55
C ARG A 283 20.32 -4.15 15.46
N ASN A 284 20.90 -4.49 14.32
CA ASN A 284 22.34 -4.61 14.13
C ASN A 284 23.01 -5.59 15.12
N VAL A 285 22.36 -6.74 15.35
CA VAL A 285 22.87 -7.82 16.20
C VAL A 285 23.06 -9.11 15.41
N THR A 286 23.91 -10.00 15.91
CA THR A 286 24.11 -11.32 15.32
C THR A 286 22.85 -12.18 15.49
N PHE A 287 22.40 -12.78 14.40
CA PHE A 287 21.33 -13.78 14.41
C PHE A 287 21.84 -15.09 15.02
N SER A 288 21.07 -15.72 15.92
CA SER A 288 21.36 -17.03 16.51
C SER A 288 20.11 -17.90 16.52
N GLU A 289 20.30 -19.23 16.53
CA GLU A 289 19.17 -20.17 16.67
C GLU A 289 18.56 -20.10 18.08
N ASP A 290 19.34 -19.84 19.13
CA ASP A 290 18.82 -19.62 20.49
C ASP A 290 17.82 -18.46 20.54
N MET A 291 18.07 -17.39 19.78
CA MET A 291 17.14 -16.26 19.64
C MET A 291 15.85 -16.69 18.94
N VAL A 292 15.93 -17.57 17.95
CA VAL A 292 14.77 -18.12 17.26
C VAL A 292 13.96 -19.00 18.21
N GLU A 293 14.59 -19.93 18.91
CA GLU A 293 13.95 -20.83 19.87
C GLU A 293 13.22 -20.03 20.95
N PHE A 294 13.89 -19.05 21.53
CA PHE A 294 13.30 -18.14 22.51
C PHE A 294 12.04 -17.44 21.97
N VAL A 295 12.13 -16.86 20.77
CA VAL A 295 10.97 -16.17 20.17
C VAL A 295 9.84 -17.15 19.85
N LEU A 296 10.15 -18.36 19.37
CA LEU A 296 9.15 -19.37 19.08
C LEU A 296 8.44 -19.88 20.34
N ASP A 297 9.13 -19.96 21.48
CA ASP A 297 8.56 -20.35 22.78
C ASP A 297 7.69 -19.24 23.39
N GLU A 298 8.06 -17.98 23.17
CA GLU A 298 7.36 -16.81 23.71
C GLU A 298 6.11 -16.38 22.92
N LEU A 299 5.86 -16.99 21.76
CA LEU A 299 4.70 -16.71 20.92
C LEU A 299 3.54 -17.66 21.21
N GLU A 300 2.33 -17.16 21.00
CA GLU A 300 1.12 -17.96 21.02
C GLU A 300 0.87 -18.61 19.65
N TRP A 301 0.40 -19.85 19.68
CA TRP A 301 0.23 -20.69 18.50
C TRP A 301 -1.18 -21.27 18.40
N SER A 302 -1.63 -21.47 17.17
CA SER A 302 -2.91 -22.10 16.84
C SER A 302 -2.71 -23.25 15.84
N PRO A 303 -3.38 -24.41 16.03
CA PRO A 303 -4.21 -24.75 17.19
C PRO A 303 -3.41 -24.83 18.50
N GLU A 304 -4.09 -24.62 19.63
CA GLU A 304 -3.48 -24.61 20.96
C GLU A 304 -2.71 -25.92 21.23
N GLY A 305 -1.55 -25.82 21.88
CA GLY A 305 -0.68 -26.98 22.14
C GLY A 305 0.15 -27.45 20.93
N SER A 306 0.00 -26.82 19.77
CA SER A 306 0.87 -27.05 18.60
C SER A 306 1.70 -25.79 18.29
N LYS A 307 2.82 -25.92 17.57
CA LYS A 307 3.53 -24.78 16.96
C LYS A 307 3.23 -24.69 15.46
N PHE A 308 1.94 -24.70 15.09
CA PHE A 308 1.55 -24.74 13.68
C PHE A 308 1.51 -23.35 13.04
N PHE A 309 0.67 -22.44 13.55
CA PHE A 309 0.58 -21.05 13.10
C PHE A 309 0.71 -20.07 14.26
N SER A 310 1.48 -19.00 14.08
CA SER A 310 1.52 -17.93 15.08
C SER A 310 0.22 -17.13 15.07
N VAL A 311 -0.39 -16.95 16.25
CA VAL A 311 -1.62 -16.17 16.42
C VAL A 311 -1.39 -14.70 16.06
N SER A 312 -0.24 -14.15 16.43
CA SER A 312 0.11 -12.75 16.18
C SER A 312 0.95 -12.51 14.92
N GLY A 313 1.20 -13.55 14.12
CA GLY A 313 2.18 -13.49 13.02
C GLY A 313 3.53 -12.95 13.50
N CYS A 314 4.12 -12.02 12.75
CA CYS A 314 5.39 -11.39 13.11
C CYS A 314 5.26 -10.12 13.96
N LYS A 315 4.04 -9.74 14.39
CA LYS A 315 3.78 -8.46 15.05
C LYS A 315 4.62 -8.25 16.33
N ARG A 316 4.81 -9.31 17.11
CA ARG A 316 5.53 -9.28 18.40
C ARG A 316 7.00 -9.65 18.31
N VAL A 317 7.47 -10.10 17.15
CA VAL A 317 8.81 -10.68 16.99
C VAL A 317 9.92 -9.67 17.33
N TYR A 318 9.79 -8.43 16.86
CA TYR A 318 10.80 -7.38 17.09
C TYR A 318 10.99 -7.04 18.58
N GLU A 319 9.91 -7.07 19.35
CA GLU A 319 9.91 -6.83 20.80
C GLU A 319 10.49 -8.03 21.54
N LYS A 320 10.12 -9.26 21.14
CA LYS A 320 10.66 -10.50 21.73
C LYS A 320 12.17 -10.66 21.49
N VAL A 321 12.66 -10.31 20.29
CA VAL A 321 14.11 -10.23 20.03
C VAL A 321 14.76 -9.20 20.95
N GLY A 322 14.14 -8.03 21.14
CA GLY A 322 14.62 -7.03 22.08
C GLY A 322 14.72 -7.55 23.51
N PHE A 323 13.70 -8.31 23.94
CA PHE A 323 13.65 -8.89 25.27
C PHE A 323 14.71 -9.97 25.49
N TYR A 324 14.93 -10.86 24.51
CA TYR A 324 16.02 -11.85 24.53
C TYR A 324 17.38 -11.19 24.77
N LEU A 325 17.68 -10.10 24.05
CA LEU A 325 18.95 -9.39 24.16
C LEU A 325 19.17 -8.73 25.54
N GLN A 326 18.12 -8.53 26.35
CA GLN A 326 18.27 -8.00 27.72
C GLN A 326 18.53 -9.10 28.75
N GLN A 327 18.45 -10.38 28.37
CA GLN A 327 18.71 -11.51 29.26
C GLN A 327 20.14 -12.08 29.10
N LEU A 328 20.88 -11.62 28.09
CA LEU A 328 22.28 -11.97 27.84
C LEU A 328 23.23 -11.14 28.71
#